data_AF-J7L6C7-F1
#
_entry.id   AF-J7L6C7-F1
#
_cell.length_a   1.000
_cell.length_b   1.000
_cell.length_c   1.000
_cell.angle_alpha   90.00
_cell.angle_beta   90.00
_cell.angle_gamma   90.00
#
_symmetry.space_group_name_H-M   'P 1'
#
loop_
_entity.id
_entity.type
_entity.pdbx_description
1 polymer ?
#
loop_
_entity_poly.entity_id
_entity_poly.type
_entity_poly.pdbx_seq_one_letter_code
_entity_poly.pdbx_strand_id
1 'polypeptide(L)'
;MSSATAELDAAGITARVLREDYLRCRGLHAHHGRTYYTATRVLPSARRPHIHALYGFARWVDDIVDEPGPGTTVDDQKARLDAIDADLERALSGREPDEPVLRALAHTVDHHELDPGYFTAFMASMRMDLTTTEYRDLDHLREYMYGSAAVIGLQVLPVLGTVARREEAAPHAAALGEAFQLTNFLRDVSEDLARGRVYLPADVLAGPAGASGPRRTRRGQPGPLPPRRTRGGDARTGLPTVCLHRPAALPGHSGRDRRRGLRRVERPAPGLRDPQGGGGHAGVGPLPVGQGRPTTTETDPLRRECTCPCPIPLRDGSPCAGFRRTPGHARTPPGGRRPPG
;
A
#
# COMPACT_ATOMS: atom_id res chain seq x y z
N MET A 1 4.58 -18.72 21.15
CA MET A 1 3.72 -17.64 20.63
C MET A 1 3.62 -17.78 19.12
N SER A 2 2.52 -17.36 18.48
CA SER A 2 2.42 -17.36 17.02
C SER A 2 3.32 -16.28 16.42
N SER A 3 3.82 -16.49 15.20
CA SER A 3 4.59 -15.46 14.46
C SER A 3 3.81 -14.14 14.35
N ALA A 4 2.48 -14.21 14.22
CA ALA A 4 1.62 -13.04 14.13
C ALA A 4 1.54 -12.27 15.47
N THR A 5 1.55 -12.97 16.60
CA THR A 5 1.57 -12.36 17.94
C THR A 5 2.87 -11.57 18.12
N ALA A 6 4.02 -12.17 17.78
CA ALA A 6 5.32 -11.53 17.90
C ALA A 6 5.52 -10.35 16.94
N GLU A 7 4.86 -10.35 15.77
CA GLU A 7 4.82 -9.20 14.84
C GLU A 7 4.11 -7.99 15.48
N LEU A 8 2.97 -8.21 16.14
CA LEU A 8 2.21 -7.17 16.85
C LEU A 8 2.92 -6.67 18.11
N ASP A 9 3.55 -7.58 18.86
CA ASP A 9 4.34 -7.22 20.06
C ASP A 9 5.54 -6.34 19.69
N ALA A 10 6.25 -6.67 18.60
CA ALA A 10 7.36 -5.88 18.09
C ALA A 10 6.95 -4.49 17.57
N ALA A 11 5.69 -4.33 17.15
CA ALA A 11 5.10 -3.06 16.73
C ALA A 11 4.50 -2.25 17.89
N GLY A 12 4.56 -2.75 19.13
CA GLY A 12 3.95 -2.07 20.29
C GLY A 12 2.42 -2.11 20.33
N ILE A 13 1.77 -2.89 19.45
CA ILE A 13 0.31 -2.95 19.31
C ILE A 13 -0.26 -3.82 20.42
N THR A 14 -0.58 -3.23 21.58
CA THR A 14 -1.00 -3.97 22.79
C THR A 14 -2.51 -4.11 22.97
N ALA A 15 -3.30 -3.13 22.49
CA ALA A 15 -4.75 -3.12 22.67
C ALA A 15 -5.43 -4.31 21.99
N ARG A 16 -6.27 -5.07 22.72
CA ARG A 16 -6.83 -6.34 22.27
C ARG A 16 -7.61 -6.23 20.96
N VAL A 17 -8.55 -5.28 20.87
CA VAL A 17 -9.38 -5.05 19.67
C VAL A 17 -8.49 -4.75 18.45
N LEU A 18 -7.57 -3.79 18.59
CA LEU A 18 -6.65 -3.41 17.54
C LEU A 18 -5.79 -4.60 17.05
N ARG A 19 -5.37 -5.50 17.94
CA ARG A 19 -4.66 -6.73 17.56
C ARG A 19 -5.54 -7.67 16.73
N GLU A 20 -6.82 -7.82 17.07
CA GLU A 20 -7.80 -8.59 16.29
C GLU A 20 -7.99 -7.99 14.89
N ASP A 21 -8.02 -6.66 14.78
CA ASP A 21 -8.14 -5.91 13.51
C ASP A 21 -6.92 -6.10 12.59
N TYR A 22 -5.70 -5.95 13.12
CA TYR A 22 -4.48 -6.23 12.34
C TYR A 22 -4.37 -7.70 11.93
N LEU A 23 -4.90 -8.64 12.71
CA LEU A 23 -4.97 -10.05 12.33
C LEU A 23 -5.96 -10.30 11.17
N ARG A 24 -7.10 -9.59 11.14
CA ARG A 24 -8.03 -9.58 9.99
C ARG A 24 -7.34 -9.05 8.73
N CYS A 25 -6.66 -7.90 8.83
CA CYS A 25 -5.89 -7.31 7.72
C CYS A 25 -4.79 -8.26 7.20
N ARG A 26 -4.07 -8.92 8.12
CA ARG A 26 -3.07 -9.96 7.81
C ARG A 26 -3.68 -11.19 7.15
N GLY A 27 -4.92 -11.55 7.50
CA GLY A 27 -5.70 -12.61 6.85
C GLY A 27 -6.02 -12.29 5.40
N LEU A 28 -6.57 -11.09 5.13
CA LEU A 28 -6.82 -10.59 3.77
C LEU A 28 -5.54 -10.60 2.93
N HIS A 29 -4.45 -10.02 3.45
CA HIS A 29 -3.16 -10.00 2.75
C HIS A 29 -2.62 -11.42 2.48
N ALA A 30 -2.72 -12.35 3.44
CA ALA A 30 -2.28 -13.73 3.24
C ALA A 30 -3.09 -14.51 2.19
N HIS A 31 -4.38 -14.21 2.05
CA HIS A 31 -5.27 -14.92 1.11
C HIS A 31 -5.11 -14.42 -0.33
N HIS A 32 -5.27 -13.11 -0.54
CA HIS A 32 -5.31 -12.48 -1.86
C HIS A 32 -3.91 -12.07 -2.36
N GLY A 33 -3.06 -11.54 -1.47
CA GLY A 33 -1.79 -10.90 -1.84
C GLY A 33 -0.55 -11.77 -1.78
N ARG A 34 -0.61 -13.06 -2.15
CA ARG A 34 0.44 -14.07 -1.84
C ARG A 34 1.90 -13.65 -2.13
N THR A 35 2.14 -12.95 -3.24
CA THR A 35 3.47 -12.42 -3.60
C THR A 35 3.92 -11.32 -2.65
N TYR A 36 3.08 -10.29 -2.45
CA TYR A 36 3.36 -9.17 -1.55
C TYR A 36 3.38 -9.59 -0.08
N TYR A 37 2.58 -10.58 0.32
CA TYR A 37 2.62 -11.17 1.65
C TYR A 37 3.96 -11.87 1.91
N THR A 38 4.47 -12.58 0.90
CA THR A 38 5.80 -13.20 0.97
C THR A 38 6.91 -12.15 1.04
N ALA A 39 6.82 -11.07 0.25
CA ALA A 39 7.75 -9.95 0.33
C ALA A 39 7.70 -9.26 1.71
N THR A 40 6.52 -9.05 2.29
CA THR A 40 6.33 -8.44 3.63
C THR A 40 7.12 -9.19 4.71
N ARG A 41 7.33 -10.50 4.57
CA ARG A 41 8.11 -11.31 5.52
C ARG A 41 9.61 -11.00 5.55
N VAL A 42 10.17 -10.28 4.58
CA VAL A 42 11.58 -9.83 4.62
C VAL A 42 11.76 -8.53 5.41
N LEU A 43 10.67 -7.83 5.72
CA LEU A 43 10.70 -6.60 6.52
C LEU A 43 10.94 -6.89 8.01
N PRO A 44 11.49 -5.94 8.78
CA PRO A 44 11.47 -5.98 10.25
C PRO A 44 10.07 -6.29 10.80
N SER A 45 9.97 -7.13 11.82
CA SER A 45 8.70 -7.63 12.37
C SER A 45 7.72 -6.50 12.74
N ALA A 46 8.23 -5.44 13.37
CA ALA A 46 7.46 -4.26 13.78
C ALA A 46 6.73 -3.54 12.62
N ARG A 47 7.23 -3.64 11.38
CA ARG A 47 6.64 -2.94 10.22
C ARG A 47 5.56 -3.75 9.51
N ARG A 48 5.52 -5.07 9.72
CA ARG A 48 4.62 -5.97 8.99
C ARG A 48 3.14 -5.72 9.29
N PRO A 49 2.69 -5.46 10.53
CA PRO A 49 1.29 -5.14 10.81
C PRO A 49 0.78 -3.96 9.97
N HIS A 50 1.55 -2.89 9.87
CA HIS A 50 1.21 -1.69 9.09
C HIS A 50 1.09 -1.98 7.58
N ILE A 51 2.00 -2.76 7.00
CA ILE A 51 1.88 -3.24 5.62
C ILE A 51 0.67 -4.17 5.43
N HIS A 52 0.30 -4.96 6.44
CA HIS A 52 -0.93 -5.75 6.39
C HIS A 52 -2.19 -4.87 6.46
N ALA A 53 -2.21 -3.79 7.25
CA ALA A 53 -3.33 -2.86 7.31
C ALA A 53 -3.52 -2.08 6.00
N LEU A 54 -2.45 -1.51 5.43
CA LEU A 54 -2.51 -0.82 4.13
C LEU A 54 -3.03 -1.74 3.01
N TYR A 55 -2.48 -2.96 2.91
CA TYR A 55 -2.95 -3.94 1.93
C TYR A 55 -4.40 -4.39 2.21
N GLY A 56 -4.73 -4.61 3.48
CA GLY A 56 -6.06 -5.06 3.92
C GLY A 56 -7.15 -4.05 3.55
N PHE A 57 -6.88 -2.75 3.73
CA PHE A 57 -7.76 -1.68 3.27
C PHE A 57 -7.90 -1.67 1.75
N ALA A 58 -6.78 -1.61 1.02
CA ALA A 58 -6.80 -1.53 -0.43
C ALA A 58 -7.57 -2.73 -1.05
N ARG A 59 -7.31 -3.95 -0.57
CA ARG A 59 -8.03 -5.14 -1.05
C ARG A 59 -9.51 -5.16 -0.67
N TRP A 60 -9.86 -4.74 0.54
CA TRP A 60 -11.26 -4.71 0.98
C TRP A 60 -12.13 -3.77 0.14
N VAL A 61 -11.57 -2.64 -0.33
CA VAL A 61 -12.25 -1.72 -1.24
C VAL A 61 -12.28 -2.28 -2.68
N ASP A 62 -11.15 -2.83 -3.15
CA ASP A 62 -11.02 -3.50 -4.46
C ASP A 62 -12.04 -4.65 -4.65
N ASP A 63 -12.26 -5.49 -3.62
CA ASP A 63 -13.28 -6.55 -3.60
C ASP A 63 -14.71 -6.03 -3.92
N ILE A 64 -15.03 -4.79 -3.56
CA ILE A 64 -16.37 -4.20 -3.77
C ILE A 64 -16.56 -3.73 -5.22
N VAL A 65 -15.47 -3.36 -5.89
CA VAL A 65 -15.45 -2.92 -7.29
C VAL A 65 -15.39 -4.13 -8.23
N ASP A 66 -14.51 -5.07 -7.94
CA ASP A 66 -14.12 -6.14 -8.87
C ASP A 66 -14.85 -7.48 -8.64
N GLU A 67 -15.38 -7.73 -7.43
CA GLU A 67 -16.16 -8.94 -7.08
C GLU A 67 -17.59 -8.61 -6.59
N PRO A 68 -18.41 -7.84 -7.35
CA PRO A 68 -19.78 -7.55 -6.99
C PRO A 68 -20.64 -8.81 -6.93
N GLY A 69 -21.46 -8.93 -5.87
CA GLY A 69 -22.36 -10.06 -5.68
C GLY A 69 -23.44 -10.14 -6.78
N PRO A 70 -24.02 -11.33 -7.05
CA PRO A 70 -25.04 -11.48 -8.07
C PRO A 70 -26.22 -10.50 -7.89
N GLY A 71 -26.51 -9.71 -8.92
CA GLY A 71 -27.59 -8.71 -8.90
C GLY A 71 -27.22 -7.33 -8.33
N THR A 72 -25.99 -7.14 -7.86
CA THR A 72 -25.48 -5.80 -7.45
C THR A 72 -25.43 -4.87 -8.66
N THR A 73 -25.97 -3.66 -8.54
CA THR A 73 -25.87 -2.62 -9.57
C THR A 73 -24.67 -1.69 -9.33
N VAL A 74 -24.29 -0.92 -10.36
CA VAL A 74 -23.26 0.11 -10.24
C VAL A 74 -23.61 1.16 -9.17
N ASP A 75 -24.89 1.47 -8.99
CA ASP A 75 -25.32 2.45 -7.98
C ASP A 75 -25.29 1.85 -6.55
N ASP A 76 -25.50 0.55 -6.38
CA ASP A 76 -25.24 -0.15 -5.11
C ASP A 76 -23.74 -0.14 -4.76
N GLN A 77 -22.86 -0.30 -5.76
CA GLN A 77 -21.41 -0.20 -5.58
C GLN A 77 -20.99 1.23 -5.19
N LYS A 78 -21.54 2.27 -5.83
CA LYS A 78 -21.32 3.67 -5.43
C LYS A 78 -21.76 3.92 -4.00
N ALA A 79 -22.99 3.52 -3.64
CA ALA A 79 -23.52 3.71 -2.28
C ALA A 79 -22.66 2.99 -1.22
N ARG A 80 -22.09 1.83 -1.55
CA ARG A 80 -21.08 1.16 -0.70
C ARG A 80 -19.78 1.94 -0.60
N LEU A 81 -19.21 2.43 -1.71
CA LEU A 81 -17.99 3.23 -1.67
C LEU A 81 -18.20 4.53 -0.86
N ASP A 82 -19.35 5.18 -0.99
CA ASP A 82 -19.68 6.41 -0.24
C ASP A 82 -19.84 6.14 1.27
N ALA A 83 -20.44 5.01 1.65
CA ALA A 83 -20.50 4.57 3.05
C ALA A 83 -19.10 4.28 3.63
N ILE A 84 -18.20 3.70 2.83
CA ILE A 84 -16.81 3.44 3.22
C ILE A 84 -16.01 4.73 3.33
N ASP A 85 -16.19 5.68 2.42
CA ASP A 85 -15.50 6.97 2.44
C ASP A 85 -15.90 7.78 3.69
N ALA A 86 -17.18 7.71 4.09
CA ALA A 86 -17.67 8.31 5.34
C ALA A 86 -17.12 7.62 6.60
N ASP A 87 -16.99 6.29 6.61
CA ASP A 87 -16.40 5.55 7.74
C ASP A 87 -14.87 5.73 7.80
N LEU A 88 -14.22 5.89 6.65
CA LEU A 88 -12.81 6.27 6.52
C LEU A 88 -12.58 7.69 7.07
N GLU A 89 -13.42 8.66 6.72
CA GLU A 89 -13.33 10.03 7.27
C GLU A 89 -13.52 10.03 8.81
N ARG A 90 -14.44 9.21 9.33
CA ARG A 90 -14.54 8.97 10.79
C ARG A 90 -13.23 8.44 11.35
N ALA A 91 -12.70 7.36 10.79
CA ALA A 91 -11.47 6.73 11.25
C ALA A 91 -10.28 7.71 11.26
N LEU A 92 -10.06 8.43 10.15
CA LEU A 92 -8.94 9.36 9.99
C LEU A 92 -9.10 10.67 10.80
N SER A 93 -10.32 11.02 11.20
CA SER A 93 -10.59 12.13 12.14
C SER A 93 -10.50 11.72 13.61
N GLY A 94 -10.05 10.50 13.92
CA GLY A 94 -9.90 9.98 15.28
C GLY A 94 -11.21 9.55 15.94
N ARG A 95 -12.29 9.38 15.17
CA ARG A 95 -13.56 8.82 15.63
C ARG A 95 -13.55 7.31 15.40
N GLU A 96 -14.18 6.54 16.29
CA GLU A 96 -14.31 5.09 16.14
C GLU A 96 -15.06 4.74 14.84
N PRO A 97 -14.47 3.96 13.92
CA PRO A 97 -15.13 3.48 12.70
C PRO A 97 -15.88 2.16 12.94
N ASP A 98 -16.78 1.81 12.03
CA ASP A 98 -17.56 0.58 12.12
C ASP A 98 -16.76 -0.63 11.60
N GLU A 99 -15.95 -0.46 10.55
CA GLU A 99 -15.14 -1.54 9.97
C GLU A 99 -13.79 -1.73 10.71
N PRO A 100 -13.51 -2.94 11.24
CA PRO A 100 -12.21 -3.34 11.78
C PRO A 100 -10.98 -2.95 10.95
N VAL A 101 -11.02 -3.15 9.62
CA VAL A 101 -9.90 -2.80 8.72
C VAL A 101 -9.60 -1.30 8.78
N LEU A 102 -10.61 -0.43 8.89
CA LEU A 102 -10.44 1.02 8.99
C LEU A 102 -9.84 1.45 10.33
N ARG A 103 -10.11 0.74 11.43
CA ARG A 103 -9.48 1.00 12.74
C ARG A 103 -7.99 0.66 12.74
N ALA A 104 -7.59 -0.46 12.15
CA ALA A 104 -6.18 -0.81 11.95
C ALA A 104 -5.48 0.13 10.96
N LEU A 105 -6.21 0.63 9.96
CA LEU A 105 -5.72 1.65 9.02
C LEU A 105 -5.48 2.98 9.72
N ALA A 106 -6.45 3.53 10.45
CA ALA A 106 -6.31 4.81 11.15
C ALA A 106 -5.15 4.82 12.14
N HIS A 107 -4.98 3.74 12.92
CA HIS A 107 -3.80 3.58 13.78
C HIS A 107 -2.48 3.55 12.96
N THR A 108 -2.49 2.97 11.76
CA THR A 108 -1.31 2.98 10.86
C THR A 108 -1.04 4.37 10.27
N VAL A 109 -2.08 5.13 9.95
CA VAL A 109 -2.00 6.50 9.44
C VAL A 109 -1.42 7.45 10.49
N ASP A 110 -1.94 7.39 11.72
CA ASP A 110 -1.44 8.16 12.86
C ASP A 110 0.02 7.80 13.19
N HIS A 111 0.32 6.51 13.37
CA HIS A 111 1.64 6.03 13.77
C HIS A 111 2.78 6.37 12.78
N HIS A 112 2.48 6.50 11.49
CA HIS A 112 3.48 6.79 10.45
C HIS A 112 3.37 8.20 9.85
N GLU A 113 2.45 9.03 10.32
CA GLU A 113 2.15 10.35 9.78
C GLU A 113 1.88 10.26 8.26
N LEU A 114 0.92 9.41 7.87
CA LEU A 114 0.50 9.26 6.47
C LEU A 114 -0.47 10.38 6.10
N ASP A 115 -0.36 10.93 4.88
CA ASP A 115 -1.30 11.96 4.40
C ASP A 115 -2.69 11.35 4.12
N PRO A 116 -3.78 11.82 4.78
CA PRO A 116 -5.14 11.40 4.47
C PRO A 116 -5.52 11.54 3.00
N GLY A 117 -4.96 12.52 2.30
CA GLY A 117 -5.21 12.76 0.87
C GLY A 117 -4.79 11.60 -0.03
N TYR A 118 -3.85 10.75 0.38
CA TYR A 118 -3.51 9.53 -0.33
C TYR A 118 -4.65 8.51 -0.35
N PHE A 119 -5.50 8.49 0.68
CA PHE A 119 -6.65 7.59 0.76
C PHE A 119 -7.86 8.17 0.02
N THR A 120 -8.05 9.50 0.06
CA THR A 120 -9.04 10.19 -0.79
C THR A 120 -8.76 9.97 -2.28
N ALA A 121 -7.49 10.09 -2.71
CA ALA A 121 -7.10 9.83 -4.09
C ALA A 121 -7.28 8.35 -4.50
N PHE A 122 -7.01 7.41 -3.58
CA PHE A 122 -7.31 5.99 -3.81
C PHE A 122 -8.82 5.75 -3.98
N MET A 123 -9.66 6.24 -3.06
CA MET A 123 -11.12 6.13 -3.15
C MET A 123 -11.69 6.79 -4.42
N ALA A 124 -11.07 7.87 -4.92
CA ALA A 124 -11.41 8.47 -6.20
C ALA A 124 -11.15 7.51 -7.37
N SER A 125 -10.00 6.83 -7.41
CA SER A 125 -9.71 5.83 -8.46
C SER A 125 -10.66 4.63 -8.43
N MET A 126 -11.05 4.16 -7.24
CA MET A 126 -12.05 3.09 -7.08
C MET A 126 -13.44 3.50 -7.59
N ARG A 127 -13.79 4.80 -7.51
CA ARG A 127 -15.01 5.34 -8.15
C ARG A 127 -14.87 5.45 -9.66
N MET A 128 -13.69 5.79 -10.20
CA MET A 128 -13.44 5.77 -11.65
C MET A 128 -13.67 4.37 -12.22
N ASP A 129 -13.23 3.33 -11.51
CA ASP A 129 -13.38 1.93 -11.93
C ASP A 129 -14.83 1.43 -12.04
N LEU A 130 -15.82 2.17 -11.53
CA LEU A 130 -17.24 1.85 -11.72
C LEU A 130 -17.83 2.37 -13.05
N THR A 131 -17.13 3.27 -13.75
CA THR A 131 -17.69 3.99 -14.91
C THR A 131 -16.73 4.19 -16.08
N THR A 132 -15.42 4.16 -15.84
CA THR A 132 -14.38 4.42 -16.84
C THR A 132 -13.87 3.10 -17.41
N THR A 133 -14.11 2.88 -18.69
CA THR A 133 -13.75 1.64 -19.39
C THR A 133 -12.60 1.81 -20.38
N GLU A 134 -12.27 3.03 -20.78
CA GLU A 134 -11.20 3.35 -21.73
C GLU A 134 -10.57 4.72 -21.44
N TYR A 135 -9.29 4.87 -21.80
CA TYR A 135 -8.52 6.11 -21.61
C TYR A 135 -8.11 6.70 -22.96
N ARG A 136 -8.29 8.01 -23.15
CA ARG A 136 -8.02 8.69 -24.42
C ARG A 136 -6.52 8.77 -24.72
N ASP A 137 -5.76 9.15 -23.71
CA ASP A 137 -4.34 9.49 -23.76
C ASP A 137 -3.66 9.11 -22.44
N LEU A 138 -2.32 9.14 -22.44
CA LEU A 138 -1.52 8.74 -21.29
C LEU A 138 -1.73 9.65 -20.06
N ASP A 139 -2.16 10.90 -20.24
CA ASP A 139 -2.41 11.81 -19.11
C ASP A 139 -3.71 11.48 -18.38
N HIS A 140 -4.75 11.06 -19.11
CA HIS A 140 -5.98 10.54 -18.49
C HIS A 140 -5.72 9.20 -17.78
N LEU A 141 -4.83 8.36 -18.32
CA LEU A 141 -4.41 7.14 -17.62
C LEU A 141 -3.57 7.47 -16.36
N ARG A 142 -2.73 8.52 -16.40
CA ARG A 142 -1.93 8.97 -15.24
C ARG A 142 -2.80 9.44 -14.08
N GLU A 143 -3.92 10.11 -14.34
CA GLU A 143 -4.89 10.48 -13.29
C GLU A 143 -5.39 9.24 -12.53
N TYR A 144 -5.79 8.19 -13.26
CA TYR A 144 -6.17 6.91 -12.67
C TYR A 144 -5.01 6.21 -11.96
N MET A 145 -3.82 6.15 -12.57
CA MET A 145 -2.63 5.51 -11.99
C MET A 145 -2.14 6.22 -10.72
N TYR A 146 -2.34 7.54 -10.62
CA TYR A 146 -2.01 8.29 -9.41
C TYR A 146 -2.77 7.73 -8.20
N GLY A 147 -4.10 7.67 -8.29
CA GLY A 147 -4.96 7.14 -7.23
C GLY A 147 -4.88 5.63 -7.04
N SER A 148 -4.80 4.84 -8.12
CA SER A 148 -4.80 3.37 -8.02
C SER A 148 -3.43 2.78 -7.61
N ALA A 149 -2.32 3.51 -7.81
CA ALA A 149 -0.99 2.92 -7.63
C ALA A 149 0.10 3.87 -7.09
N ALA A 150 0.21 5.10 -7.57
CA ALA A 150 1.26 6.01 -7.11
C ALA A 150 1.11 6.32 -5.61
N VAL A 151 -0.12 6.60 -5.16
CA VAL A 151 -0.42 6.83 -3.74
C VAL A 151 -0.21 5.58 -2.87
N ILE A 152 -0.34 4.35 -3.41
CA ILE A 152 0.01 3.13 -2.67
C ILE A 152 1.52 3.12 -2.35
N GLY A 153 2.36 3.53 -3.29
CA GLY A 153 3.79 3.75 -3.05
C GLY A 153 4.06 4.81 -1.97
N LEU A 154 3.31 5.92 -2.00
CA LEU A 154 3.43 7.01 -1.01
C LEU A 154 2.92 6.63 0.39
N GLN A 155 1.86 5.83 0.50
CA GLN A 155 1.36 5.27 1.77
C GLN A 155 2.36 4.30 2.40
N VAL A 156 3.02 3.47 1.60
CA VAL A 156 3.98 2.46 2.06
C VAL A 156 5.35 3.06 2.42
N LEU A 157 5.76 4.15 1.78
CA LEU A 157 7.09 4.75 1.95
C LEU A 157 7.42 5.09 3.43
N PRO A 158 6.58 5.76 4.23
CA PRO A 158 6.84 6.00 5.65
C PRO A 158 7.00 4.72 6.48
N VAL A 159 6.25 3.66 6.15
CA VAL A 159 6.32 2.35 6.84
C VAL A 159 7.65 1.66 6.57
N LEU A 160 8.19 1.78 5.35
CA LEU A 160 9.52 1.28 4.99
C LEU A 160 10.66 2.17 5.53
N GLY A 161 10.38 3.45 5.81
CA GLY A 161 11.36 4.43 6.23
C GLY A 161 12.36 4.80 5.12
N THR A 162 13.10 5.88 5.33
CA THR A 162 14.02 6.45 4.35
C THR A 162 15.41 6.68 4.94
N VAL A 163 16.44 6.64 4.07
CA VAL A 163 17.83 7.04 4.41
C VAL A 163 18.15 8.49 4.02
N ALA A 164 17.27 9.09 3.22
CA ALA A 164 17.26 10.49 2.82
C ALA A 164 15.97 11.15 3.33
N ARG A 165 15.73 12.43 3.00
CA ARG A 165 14.47 13.10 3.39
C ARG A 165 13.28 12.44 2.70
N ARG A 166 12.11 12.40 3.36
CA ARG A 166 10.91 11.72 2.86
C ARG A 166 10.48 12.29 1.50
N GLU A 167 10.62 13.61 1.34
CA GLU A 167 10.26 14.37 0.13
C GLU A 167 11.17 14.05 -1.06
N GLU A 168 12.43 13.66 -0.80
CA GLU A 168 13.39 13.23 -1.84
C GLU A 168 13.10 11.80 -2.31
N ALA A 169 12.58 10.95 -1.43
CA ALA A 169 12.22 9.56 -1.75
C ALA A 169 10.81 9.42 -2.35
N ALA A 170 9.88 10.34 -2.05
CA ALA A 170 8.48 10.27 -2.46
C ALA A 170 8.28 10.12 -3.99
N PRO A 171 8.94 10.89 -4.88
CA PRO A 171 8.78 10.71 -6.33
C PRO A 171 9.22 9.32 -6.82
N HIS A 172 10.23 8.72 -6.19
CA HIS A 172 10.69 7.38 -6.54
C HIS A 172 9.75 6.28 -6.06
N ALA A 173 9.09 6.47 -4.90
CA ALA A 173 8.06 5.56 -4.41
C ALA A 173 6.80 5.60 -5.28
N ALA A 174 6.36 6.80 -5.68
CA ALA A 174 5.25 7.00 -6.62
C ALA A 174 5.54 6.32 -7.98
N ALA A 175 6.70 6.60 -8.57
CA ALA A 175 7.12 6.01 -9.85
C ALA A 175 7.23 4.47 -9.81
N LEU A 176 7.60 3.88 -8.66
CA LEU A 176 7.60 2.42 -8.50
C LEU A 176 6.17 1.85 -8.47
N GLY A 177 5.22 2.56 -7.84
CA GLY A 177 3.80 2.23 -7.89
C GLY A 177 3.25 2.25 -9.31
N GLU A 178 3.48 3.35 -10.04
CA GLU A 178 3.12 3.48 -11.46
C GLU A 178 3.72 2.36 -12.32
N ALA A 179 5.00 2.04 -12.13
CA ALA A 179 5.68 0.97 -12.86
C ALA A 179 5.05 -0.42 -12.60
N PHE A 180 4.64 -0.71 -11.36
CA PHE A 180 3.90 -1.94 -11.04
C PHE A 180 2.52 -1.97 -11.69
N GLN A 181 1.82 -0.84 -11.77
CA GLN A 181 0.48 -0.78 -12.37
C GLN A 181 0.52 -0.89 -13.90
N LEU A 182 1.47 -0.21 -14.55
CA LEU A 182 1.77 -0.43 -15.97
C LEU A 182 2.13 -1.90 -16.25
N THR A 183 2.85 -2.56 -15.34
CA THR A 183 3.16 -3.99 -15.43
C THR A 183 1.93 -4.87 -15.28
N ASN A 184 0.96 -4.51 -14.43
CA ASN A 184 -0.33 -5.20 -14.33
C ASN A 184 -1.12 -5.08 -15.65
N PHE A 185 -1.30 -3.85 -16.17
CA PHE A 185 -2.03 -3.63 -17.42
C PHE A 185 -1.42 -4.40 -18.61
N LEU A 186 -0.09 -4.46 -18.71
CA LEU A 186 0.60 -5.19 -19.77
C LEU A 186 0.54 -6.72 -19.60
N ARG A 187 0.35 -7.22 -18.37
CA ARG A 187 0.23 -8.64 -18.05
C ARG A 187 -1.19 -9.16 -18.30
N ASP A 188 -2.20 -8.39 -17.93
CA ASP A 188 -3.59 -8.84 -17.77
C ASP A 188 -4.53 -8.32 -18.89
N VAL A 189 -3.98 -7.88 -20.03
CA VAL A 189 -4.72 -7.32 -21.18
C VAL A 189 -5.92 -8.18 -21.61
N SER A 190 -5.79 -9.51 -21.57
CA SER A 190 -6.85 -10.42 -22.04
C SER A 190 -8.00 -10.52 -21.04
N GLU A 191 -7.67 -10.54 -19.76
CA GLU A 191 -8.56 -10.57 -18.61
C GLU A 191 -9.34 -9.26 -18.48
N ASP A 192 -8.66 -8.12 -18.65
CA ASP A 192 -9.28 -6.78 -18.63
C ASP A 192 -10.23 -6.59 -19.82
N LEU A 193 -9.84 -7.01 -21.02
CA LEU A 193 -10.72 -7.01 -22.19
C LEU A 193 -11.95 -7.91 -21.99
N ALA A 194 -11.82 -9.04 -21.28
CA ALA A 194 -12.95 -9.90 -20.95
C ALA A 194 -13.92 -9.25 -19.95
N ARG A 195 -13.41 -8.36 -19.08
CA ARG A 195 -14.20 -7.49 -18.18
C ARG A 195 -14.73 -6.22 -18.86
N GLY A 196 -14.32 -5.95 -20.10
CA GLY A 196 -14.73 -4.75 -20.85
C GLY A 196 -13.92 -3.49 -20.55
N ARG A 197 -12.73 -3.63 -19.94
CA ARG A 197 -11.79 -2.55 -19.61
C ARG A 197 -10.65 -2.48 -20.63
N VAL A 198 -10.17 -1.26 -20.93
CA VAL A 198 -9.04 -0.99 -21.83
C VAL A 198 -8.13 0.08 -21.21
N TYR A 199 -7.07 -0.35 -20.54
CA TYR A 199 -6.09 0.57 -19.91
C TYR A 199 -5.03 1.10 -20.88
N LEU A 200 -4.80 0.46 -22.03
CA LEU A 200 -3.91 0.98 -23.07
C LEU A 200 -4.56 2.22 -23.73
N PRO A 201 -3.93 3.41 -23.69
CA PRO A 201 -4.55 4.63 -24.21
C PRO A 201 -4.88 4.57 -25.71
N ALA A 202 -5.98 5.21 -26.10
CA ALA A 202 -6.48 5.18 -27.48
C ALA A 202 -5.51 5.81 -28.50
N ASP A 203 -4.78 6.86 -28.11
CA ASP A 203 -3.72 7.47 -28.94
C ASP A 203 -2.53 6.52 -29.17
N VAL A 204 -2.09 5.79 -28.14
CA VAL A 204 -1.06 4.74 -28.22
C VAL A 204 -1.54 3.58 -29.10
N LEU A 205 -2.81 3.17 -28.97
CA LEU A 205 -3.42 2.09 -29.77
C LEU A 205 -3.66 2.47 -31.24
N ALA A 206 -3.88 3.75 -31.54
CA ALA A 206 -3.95 4.25 -32.92
C ALA A 206 -2.56 4.36 -33.60
N GLY A 207 -1.50 4.36 -32.79
CA GLY A 207 -0.12 4.57 -33.23
C GLY A 207 0.11 5.97 -33.82
N PRO A 208 1.33 6.25 -34.31
CA PRO A 208 1.58 7.46 -35.09
C PRO A 208 0.81 7.39 -36.42
N ALA A 209 -0.36 8.04 -36.44
CA ALA A 209 -1.21 8.38 -37.59
C ALA A 209 -1.13 7.41 -38.80
N GLY A 210 -1.68 6.20 -38.67
CA GLY A 210 -1.90 5.31 -39.83
C GLY A 210 -1.80 3.81 -39.56
N ALA A 211 -1.30 3.40 -38.40
CA ALA A 211 -1.29 1.99 -38.00
C ALA A 211 -2.70 1.55 -37.59
N SER A 212 -3.45 0.99 -38.55
CA SER A 212 -4.76 0.34 -38.39
C SER A 212 -5.08 -0.07 -36.94
N GLY A 213 -5.83 0.77 -36.23
CA GLY A 213 -6.15 0.56 -34.81
C GLY A 213 -6.85 -0.78 -34.57
N PRO A 214 -6.90 -1.27 -33.31
CA PRO A 214 -7.42 -2.59 -33.00
C PRO A 214 -8.86 -2.74 -33.49
N ARG A 215 -9.03 -3.40 -34.65
CA ARG A 215 -10.35 -3.76 -35.16
C ARG A 215 -10.99 -4.63 -34.10
N ARG A 216 -12.10 -4.15 -33.52
CA ARG A 216 -13.06 -4.97 -32.78
C ARG A 216 -13.56 -6.09 -33.70
N THR A 217 -12.84 -7.20 -33.75
CA THR A 217 -13.30 -8.44 -34.34
C THR A 217 -14.46 -8.93 -33.48
N ARG A 218 -15.70 -8.67 -33.93
CA ARG A 218 -16.88 -9.33 -33.37
C ARG A 218 -16.59 -10.82 -33.28
N ARG A 219 -16.84 -11.40 -32.10
CA ARG A 219 -16.59 -12.81 -31.74
C ARG A 219 -16.70 -13.76 -32.94
N GLY A 220 -15.56 -14.25 -33.42
CA GLY A 220 -15.50 -15.61 -33.96
C GLY A 220 -15.62 -16.58 -32.79
N GLN A 221 -16.36 -17.68 -32.95
CA GLN A 221 -16.39 -18.72 -31.92
C GLN A 221 -14.96 -19.27 -31.71
N PRO A 222 -14.56 -19.63 -30.47
CA PRO A 222 -13.28 -20.27 -30.24
C PRO A 222 -13.26 -21.64 -30.92
N GLY A 223 -12.50 -21.76 -32.01
CA GLY A 223 -12.17 -23.05 -32.60
C GLY A 223 -11.42 -23.94 -31.59
N PRO A 224 -11.50 -25.27 -31.72
CA PRO A 224 -10.90 -26.18 -30.75
C PRO A 224 -9.39 -25.98 -30.67
N LEU A 225 -8.89 -25.81 -29.44
CA LEU A 225 -7.46 -25.68 -29.15
C LEU A 225 -6.70 -26.92 -29.67
N PRO A 226 -5.58 -26.75 -30.41
CA PRO A 226 -4.78 -27.88 -30.85
C PRO A 226 -4.17 -28.62 -29.65
N PRO A 227 -4.05 -29.96 -29.70
CA PRO A 227 -3.56 -30.74 -28.56
C PRO A 227 -2.10 -30.39 -28.23
N ARG A 228 -1.81 -30.27 -26.93
CA ARG A 228 -0.45 -30.00 -26.42
C ARG A 228 0.51 -31.12 -26.85
N ARG A 229 1.39 -30.83 -27.81
CA ARG A 229 2.55 -31.68 -28.10
C ARG A 229 3.51 -31.65 -26.92
N THR A 230 3.76 -32.81 -26.32
CA THR A 230 4.81 -32.99 -25.32
C THR A 230 6.10 -33.53 -25.96
N ARG A 231 7.23 -33.10 -25.40
CA ARG A 231 8.62 -33.56 -25.62
C ARG A 231 9.30 -33.26 -26.97
N GLY A 232 10.43 -32.55 -26.83
CA GLY A 232 11.74 -33.15 -27.12
C GLY A 232 12.38 -32.78 -28.45
N GLY A 233 13.43 -31.96 -28.40
CA GLY A 233 14.30 -31.67 -29.55
C GLY A 233 15.29 -30.55 -29.24
N ASP A 234 16.58 -30.84 -29.40
CA ASP A 234 17.67 -29.87 -29.28
C ASP A 234 17.59 -28.83 -30.42
N ALA A 235 17.74 -27.54 -30.09
CA ALA A 235 17.94 -26.48 -31.09
C ALA A 235 18.73 -25.32 -30.48
N ARG A 236 20.02 -25.24 -30.82
CA ARG A 236 20.87 -24.08 -30.52
C ARG A 236 20.63 -22.98 -31.55
N THR A 237 20.12 -21.82 -31.14
CA THR A 237 20.27 -20.56 -31.91
C THR A 237 20.23 -19.36 -30.97
N GLY A 238 21.06 -18.35 -31.26
CA GLY A 238 21.48 -17.31 -30.32
C GLY A 238 20.37 -16.41 -29.75
N LEU A 239 20.51 -16.12 -28.45
CA LEU A 239 19.99 -14.92 -27.81
C LEU A 239 21.17 -13.96 -27.55
N PRO A 240 20.99 -12.63 -27.72
CA PRO A 240 22.06 -11.67 -27.45
C PRO A 240 22.37 -11.60 -25.96
N THR A 241 23.64 -11.82 -25.61
CA THR A 241 24.13 -11.74 -24.23
C THR A 241 24.12 -10.30 -23.73
N VAL A 242 23.21 -9.96 -22.82
CA VAL A 242 23.32 -8.73 -22.04
C VAL A 242 24.49 -8.89 -21.05
N CYS A 243 25.54 -8.10 -21.25
CA CYS A 243 26.73 -8.11 -20.41
C CYS A 243 26.45 -7.58 -19.00
N LEU A 244 26.07 -8.46 -18.07
CA LEU A 244 26.14 -8.16 -16.64
C LEU A 244 27.60 -8.04 -16.21
N HIS A 245 28.04 -6.81 -15.94
CA HIS A 245 29.36 -6.55 -15.36
C HIS A 245 29.45 -7.19 -13.97
N ARG A 246 30.38 -8.13 -13.82
CA ARG A 246 30.56 -8.95 -12.62
C ARG A 246 31.43 -8.19 -11.61
N PRO A 247 30.97 -7.92 -10.38
CA PRO A 247 31.84 -7.39 -9.34
C PRO A 247 32.91 -8.42 -8.96
N ALA A 248 34.12 -7.94 -8.68
CA ALA A 248 35.27 -8.79 -8.37
C ALA A 248 35.06 -9.56 -7.07
N ALA A 249 35.48 -10.84 -7.06
CA ALA A 249 35.43 -11.68 -5.86
C ALA A 249 36.68 -11.48 -4.99
N LEU A 250 36.48 -11.26 -3.69
CA LEU A 250 37.55 -11.39 -2.69
C LEU A 250 37.67 -12.85 -2.24
N PRO A 251 38.88 -13.36 -1.95
CA PRO A 251 39.12 -14.80 -1.84
C PRO A 251 38.81 -15.39 -0.46
N GLY A 252 37.90 -16.38 -0.47
CA GLY A 252 38.05 -17.66 0.25
C GLY A 252 37.80 -17.70 1.75
N HIS A 253 36.95 -18.67 2.16
CA HIS A 253 37.28 -19.67 3.19
C HIS A 253 36.45 -20.94 2.95
N SER A 254 37.03 -22.11 3.20
CA SER A 254 36.50 -23.43 2.82
C SER A 254 35.60 -24.04 3.90
N GLY A 255 34.52 -24.76 3.53
CA GLY A 255 33.52 -25.17 4.53
C GLY A 255 32.46 -26.23 4.14
N ARG A 256 32.89 -27.36 3.56
CA ARG A 256 32.20 -28.69 3.50
C ARG A 256 30.68 -28.77 3.23
N ASP A 257 30.35 -29.40 2.09
CA ASP A 257 29.05 -30.02 1.76
C ASP A 257 28.56 -31.02 2.84
N ARG A 258 27.28 -30.92 3.21
CA ARG A 258 26.49 -32.03 3.78
C ARG A 258 25.03 -31.97 3.32
N ARG A 259 24.73 -32.63 2.20
CA ARG A 259 23.36 -33.08 1.86
C ARG A 259 22.75 -33.92 3.01
N ARG A 260 21.55 -33.55 3.48
CA ARG A 260 20.60 -34.46 4.13
C ARG A 260 19.17 -34.18 3.66
N GLY A 261 18.42 -35.24 3.40
CA GLY A 261 17.16 -35.19 2.67
C GLY A 261 15.96 -34.78 3.53
N LEU A 262 15.04 -34.05 2.90
CA LEU A 262 13.72 -33.74 3.45
C LEU A 262 12.80 -34.94 3.27
N ARG A 263 12.39 -35.59 4.37
CA ARG A 263 11.27 -36.54 4.36
C ARG A 263 9.95 -35.78 4.43
N ARG A 264 9.04 -36.12 3.52
CA ARG A 264 7.64 -35.67 3.50
C ARG A 264 6.95 -36.14 4.78
N VAL A 265 6.31 -35.21 5.51
CA VAL A 265 5.43 -35.54 6.65
C VAL A 265 4.04 -35.04 6.29
N GLU A 266 3.14 -35.98 6.02
CA GLU A 266 1.72 -35.71 5.83
C GLU A 266 1.05 -35.55 7.21
N ARG A 267 0.14 -34.59 7.33
CA ARG A 267 -0.67 -34.37 8.54
C ARG A 267 -2.16 -34.53 8.18
N PRO A 268 -2.92 -35.40 8.88
CA PRO A 268 -4.37 -35.47 8.73
C PRO A 268 -5.06 -34.30 9.43
N ALA A 269 -6.27 -33.97 8.98
CA ALA A 269 -7.09 -32.88 9.53
C ALA A 269 -7.80 -33.30 10.84
N PRO A 270 -8.01 -32.39 11.81
CA PRO A 270 -8.89 -32.61 12.94
C PRO A 270 -10.36 -32.30 12.57
N GLY A 271 -11.27 -33.18 12.97
CA GLY A 271 -12.71 -33.02 12.75
C GLY A 271 -13.40 -32.14 13.79
N LEU A 272 -14.57 -31.61 13.42
CA LEU A 272 -15.45 -30.80 14.27
C LEU A 272 -16.06 -31.62 15.42
N ARG A 273 -16.16 -31.00 16.60
CA ARG A 273 -17.13 -31.35 17.66
C ARG A 273 -17.55 -30.10 18.42
N ASP A 274 -18.86 -29.87 18.51
CA ASP A 274 -19.47 -28.95 19.47
C ASP A 274 -19.34 -29.48 20.90
N PRO A 275 -19.54 -28.59 21.89
CA PRO A 275 -20.63 -28.86 22.83
C PRO A 275 -21.51 -27.63 23.12
N GLN A 276 -22.81 -27.88 23.30
CA GLN A 276 -23.77 -26.94 23.88
C GLN A 276 -23.73 -26.95 25.41
N GLY A 277 -24.15 -25.83 26.03
CA GLY A 277 -25.11 -25.88 27.15
C GLY A 277 -24.65 -25.50 28.57
N GLY A 278 -25.23 -24.40 29.09
CA GLY A 278 -25.32 -24.05 30.53
C GLY A 278 -24.08 -23.39 31.16
N GLY A 279 -24.17 -22.42 32.06
CA GLY A 279 -25.33 -21.75 32.68
C GLY A 279 -25.08 -21.50 34.18
N GLY A 280 -25.19 -20.26 34.68
CA GLY A 280 -25.04 -19.95 36.11
C GLY A 280 -24.70 -18.49 36.43
N HIS A 281 -25.32 -17.92 37.48
CA HIS A 281 -25.29 -16.51 37.88
C HIS A 281 -24.34 -16.17 39.05
N ALA A 282 -24.18 -14.85 39.29
CA ALA A 282 -23.68 -14.12 40.48
C ALA A 282 -22.22 -13.64 40.44
N GLY A 283 -21.84 -12.46 40.97
CA GLY A 283 -22.66 -11.36 41.50
C GLY A 283 -21.91 -10.39 42.43
N VAL A 284 -21.86 -9.09 42.06
CA VAL A 284 -21.59 -7.89 42.91
C VAL A 284 -20.15 -7.66 43.46
N GLY A 285 -19.69 -6.40 43.44
CA GLY A 285 -18.38 -5.90 43.97
C GLY A 285 -18.44 -5.40 45.44
N PRO A 286 -17.72 -4.32 45.87
CA PRO A 286 -17.04 -3.25 45.09
C PRO A 286 -15.60 -2.86 45.58
N LEU A 287 -15.08 -1.74 45.04
CA LEU A 287 -13.79 -1.08 45.34
C LEU A 287 -13.73 -0.39 46.72
N PRO A 288 -12.54 0.14 47.13
CA PRO A 288 -12.45 1.60 47.22
C PRO A 288 -11.16 2.26 46.66
N VAL A 289 -11.17 3.59 46.69
CA VAL A 289 -10.24 4.56 46.06
C VAL A 289 -9.06 4.92 46.99
N GLY A 290 -7.91 5.29 46.41
CA GLY A 290 -6.83 6.02 47.09
C GLY A 290 -6.17 7.05 46.16
N GLN A 291 -6.11 8.32 46.58
CA GLN A 291 -5.58 9.45 45.79
C GLN A 291 -4.10 9.75 46.13
N GLY A 292 -3.35 10.32 45.18
CA GLY A 292 -1.99 10.82 45.45
C GLY A 292 -1.22 11.36 44.23
N ARG A 293 -1.32 12.67 43.99
CA ARG A 293 -0.33 13.52 43.28
C ARG A 293 0.23 14.51 44.33
N PRO A 294 1.44 15.10 44.19
CA PRO A 294 2.01 15.74 43.00
C PRO A 294 3.46 15.24 42.69
N THR A 295 4.39 15.86 41.95
CA THR A 295 4.51 17.24 41.37
C THR A 295 5.36 17.24 40.08
N THR A 296 5.49 18.42 39.47
CA THR A 296 6.46 18.92 38.48
C THR A 296 7.92 18.44 38.59
N THR A 297 8.57 18.15 37.45
CA THR A 297 9.53 19.10 36.83
C THR A 297 9.65 18.90 35.31
N GLU A 298 9.79 20.03 34.62
CA GLU A 298 10.02 20.18 33.18
C GLU A 298 11.53 20.21 32.89
N THR A 299 12.02 19.56 31.83
CA THR A 299 13.33 19.87 31.21
C THR A 299 13.43 19.32 29.78
N ASP A 300 13.38 20.24 28.81
CA ASP A 300 13.75 20.04 27.40
C ASP A 300 15.25 20.28 27.20
N PRO A 301 15.98 19.42 26.48
CA PRO A 301 17.33 19.73 25.99
C PRO A 301 17.51 19.60 24.46
N LEU A 302 16.61 20.15 23.63
CA LEU A 302 16.84 20.33 22.18
C LEU A 302 17.74 21.55 21.84
N ARG A 303 19.01 21.51 22.24
CA ARG A 303 20.08 22.31 21.59
C ARG A 303 21.42 21.58 21.53
N ARG A 304 21.72 21.01 20.36
CA ARG A 304 23.10 20.78 19.90
C ARG A 304 23.24 21.19 18.45
N GLU A 305 23.81 22.37 18.25
CA GLU A 305 24.26 22.84 16.94
C GLU A 305 25.51 22.04 16.54
N CYS A 306 25.38 21.18 15.53
CA CYS A 306 26.51 20.43 14.96
C CYS A 306 26.88 21.03 13.59
N THR A 307 27.74 22.05 13.60
CA THR A 307 28.44 22.52 12.41
C THR A 307 29.65 21.63 12.11
N CYS A 308 29.65 20.94 10.96
CA CYS A 308 30.87 20.42 10.32
C CYS A 308 30.65 20.23 8.81
N PRO A 309 31.72 20.31 7.98
CA PRO A 309 31.60 20.58 6.54
C PRO A 309 31.46 19.34 5.66
N CYS A 310 30.82 19.50 4.51
CA CYS A 310 30.74 18.48 3.45
C CYS A 310 31.97 18.55 2.52
N PRO A 311 32.69 17.44 2.25
CA PRO A 311 33.90 17.45 1.43
C PRO A 311 33.71 16.80 0.04
N ILE A 312 32.87 17.38 -0.83
CA ILE A 312 32.86 17.04 -2.27
C ILE A 312 32.71 18.32 -3.10
N PRO A 313 33.67 18.67 -3.99
CA PRO A 313 33.52 19.81 -4.88
C PRO A 313 32.57 19.47 -6.04
N LEU A 314 31.65 20.39 -6.35
CA LEU A 314 30.96 20.37 -7.63
C LEU A 314 31.95 20.65 -8.76
N ARG A 315 31.82 19.92 -9.87
CA ARG A 315 32.38 20.38 -11.14
C ARG A 315 31.75 21.74 -11.49
N ASP A 316 32.39 22.48 -12.39
CA ASP A 316 31.87 23.72 -13.00
C ASP A 316 32.00 25.01 -12.17
N GLY A 317 32.70 24.97 -11.02
CA GLY A 317 33.37 26.15 -10.41
C GLY A 317 32.47 27.33 -10.00
N SER A 318 31.16 27.16 -9.99
CA SER A 318 30.18 28.23 -9.81
C SER A 318 29.63 28.23 -8.37
N PRO A 319 29.52 29.38 -7.69
CA PRO A 319 29.00 29.43 -6.32
C PRO A 319 27.50 29.15 -6.27
N CYS A 320 27.05 28.39 -5.27
CA CYS A 320 25.64 28.12 -5.03
C CYS A 320 24.86 29.43 -4.84
N ALA A 321 23.87 29.69 -5.70
CA ALA A 321 22.99 30.85 -5.61
C ALA A 321 22.07 30.74 -4.38
N GLY A 322 22.51 31.30 -3.25
CA GLY A 322 21.71 31.37 -2.03
C GLY A 322 20.48 32.26 -2.21
N PHE A 323 19.31 31.75 -1.87
CA PHE A 323 18.05 32.48 -1.90
C PHE A 323 18.07 33.61 -0.84
N ARG A 324 18.19 34.87 -1.27
CA ARG A 324 18.21 36.02 -0.37
C ARG A 324 16.83 36.21 0.28
N ARG A 325 16.76 36.12 1.62
CA ARG A 325 15.65 36.70 2.38
C ARG A 325 15.76 38.22 2.36
N THR A 326 14.68 38.91 2.00
CA THR A 326 14.53 40.36 2.25
C THR A 326 14.14 40.62 3.71
N PRO A 327 14.58 41.73 4.32
CA PRO A 327 14.21 42.06 5.70
C PRO A 327 12.77 42.61 5.78
N GLY A 328 12.13 42.41 6.93
CA GLY A 328 10.72 42.74 7.10
C GLY A 328 10.41 44.23 7.25
N HIS A 329 9.24 44.63 6.76
CA HIS A 329 8.58 45.87 7.16
C HIS A 329 7.43 45.55 8.14
N ALA A 330 7.43 46.24 9.27
CA ALA A 330 6.33 46.17 10.24
C ALA A 330 5.02 46.67 9.63
N ARG A 331 3.90 46.01 9.94
CA ARG A 331 2.55 46.54 9.71
C ARG A 331 1.87 46.81 11.05
N THR A 332 1.66 48.09 11.32
CA THR A 332 0.80 48.61 12.39
C THR A 332 -0.66 48.17 12.16
N PRO A 333 -1.43 47.78 13.20
CA PRO A 333 -2.84 47.47 13.04
C PRO A 333 -3.68 48.76 12.84
N PRO A 334 -4.72 48.74 11.98
CA PRO A 334 -5.67 49.85 11.90
C PRO A 334 -6.64 49.80 13.08
N GLY A 335 -6.78 50.92 13.79
CA GLY A 335 -7.66 51.03 14.96
C GLY A 335 -9.15 50.99 14.59
N GLY A 336 -9.95 50.31 15.42
CA GLY A 336 -11.40 50.28 15.29
C GLY A 336 -12.05 51.62 15.62
N ARG A 337 -13.04 52.03 14.82
CA ARG A 337 -13.92 53.17 15.14
C ARG A 337 -15.09 52.69 16.02
N ARG A 338 -15.33 53.39 17.13
CA ARG A 338 -16.63 53.35 17.83
C ARG A 338 -17.69 54.11 17.02
N PRO A 339 -18.97 53.70 17.01
CA PRO A 339 -20.07 54.57 16.65
C PRO A 339 -20.45 55.52 17.81
N PRO A 340 -21.06 56.68 17.53
CA PRO A 340 -21.76 57.49 18.53
C PRO A 340 -23.26 57.13 18.60
N GLY A 341 -23.86 57.27 19.79
CA GLY A 341 -25.27 56.97 20.06
C GLY A 341 -25.43 55.92 21.14
#